data_AF-A0A2U1M567-F1
#
_entry.id   AF-A0A2U1M567-F1
#
_cell.length_a   1.000
_cell.length_b   1.000
_cell.length_c   1.000
_cell.angle_alpha   90.00
_cell.angle_beta   90.00
_cell.angle_gamma   90.00
#
_symmetry.space_group_name_H-M   'P 1'
#
loop_
_entity.id
_entity.type
_entity.pdbx_description
1 polymer ?
#
loop_
_entity_poly.entity_id
_entity_poly.type
_entity_poly.pdbx_seq_one_letter_code
_entity_poly.pdbx_strand_id
1 'polypeptide(L)'
;MGKNGSGKSTFAKVLVGHRDYEVNGGSVVFKFYGYIMPKLEMVNIKADFLNRNVKKGFSGGEKKRNEILQIVVLGAKLAILDEIDSGLDVDALRDVSKPLAYTFLLLDFGILLFWMLL
;
A
#
# COMPACT_ATOMS: atom_id res chain seq x y z
N MET A 1 -7.86 -11.59 -15.14
CA MET A 1 -6.66 -12.17 -14.50
C MET A 1 -5.74 -12.71 -15.60
N GLY A 2 -4.48 -12.28 -15.70
CA GLY A 2 -3.57 -12.79 -16.74
C GLY A 2 -2.89 -14.11 -16.35
N LYS A 3 -2.44 -14.87 -17.36
CA LYS A 3 -1.90 -16.24 -17.22
C LYS A 3 -0.80 -16.37 -16.16
N ASN A 4 -0.75 -17.53 -15.48
CA ASN A 4 0.35 -17.91 -14.59
C ASN A 4 1.68 -17.84 -15.37
N GLY A 5 2.73 -17.31 -14.73
CA GLY A 5 4.04 -17.07 -15.37
C GLY A 5 4.21 -15.71 -16.07
N SER A 6 3.16 -14.86 -16.13
CA SER A 6 3.24 -13.52 -16.74
C SER A 6 3.99 -12.45 -15.92
N GLY A 7 4.75 -12.85 -14.90
CA GLY A 7 5.57 -11.93 -14.09
C GLY A 7 4.81 -11.04 -13.12
N LYS A 8 3.53 -11.30 -12.82
CA LYS A 8 2.73 -10.44 -11.91
C LYS A 8 3.27 -10.41 -10.49
N SER A 9 3.63 -11.57 -9.96
CA SER A 9 4.22 -11.70 -8.63
C SER A 9 5.62 -11.08 -8.58
N THR A 10 6.37 -11.16 -9.69
CA THR A 10 7.65 -10.48 -9.86
C THR A 10 7.47 -8.96 -9.87
N PHE A 11 6.50 -8.45 -10.62
CA PHE A 11 6.17 -7.03 -10.68
C PHE A 11 5.71 -6.47 -9.34
N ALA A 12 4.88 -7.22 -8.60
CA ALA A 12 4.49 -6.88 -7.24
C ALA A 12 5.71 -6.81 -6.30
N LYS A 13 6.61 -7.81 -6.34
CA LYS A 13 7.84 -7.83 -5.54
C LYS A 13 8.77 -6.65 -5.86
N VAL A 14 8.86 -6.26 -7.13
CA VAL A 14 9.63 -5.08 -7.56
C VAL A 14 8.99 -3.78 -7.04
N LEU A 15 7.67 -3.63 -7.13
CA LEU A 15 6.95 -2.43 -6.65
C LEU A 15 7.08 -2.21 -5.14
N VAL A 16 7.05 -3.28 -4.34
CA VAL A 16 7.18 -3.18 -2.88
C VAL A 16 8.64 -3.08 -2.41
N GLY A 17 9.61 -3.05 -3.33
CA GLY A 17 11.02 -2.94 -3.01
C GLY A 17 11.61 -4.18 -2.34
N HIS A 18 11.20 -5.37 -2.78
CA HIS A 18 11.70 -6.65 -2.28
C HIS A 18 13.21 -6.78 -2.52
N ARG A 19 13.97 -7.25 -1.51
CA ARG A 19 15.44 -7.25 -1.48
C ARG A 19 16.09 -8.02 -2.62
N ASP A 20 15.40 -9.04 -3.12
CA ASP A 20 15.84 -9.87 -4.26
C ASP A 20 15.83 -9.15 -5.61
N TYR A 21 15.30 -7.92 -5.69
CA TYR A 21 15.15 -7.18 -6.94
C TYR A 21 15.70 -5.76 -6.83
N GLU A 22 16.58 -5.40 -7.75
CA GLU A 22 17.16 -4.07 -7.89
C GLU A 22 16.59 -3.36 -9.13
N VAL A 23 16.01 -2.17 -8.93
CA VAL A 23 15.42 -1.39 -10.01
C VAL A 23 16.50 -0.53 -10.66
N ASN A 24 17.04 -1.01 -11.79
CA ASN A 24 18.13 -0.35 -12.51
C ASN A 24 17.69 0.82 -13.42
N GLY A 25 16.38 1.00 -13.61
CA GLY A 25 15.79 2.10 -14.39
C GLY A 25 14.63 1.66 -15.31
N GLY A 26 13.81 2.62 -15.75
CA GLY A 26 12.65 2.39 -16.64
C GLY A 26 11.43 3.24 -16.25
N SER A 27 10.46 3.40 -17.16
CA SER A 27 9.19 4.07 -16.87
C SER A 27 8.01 3.16 -17.19
N VAL A 28 7.14 2.91 -16.20
CA VAL A 28 5.89 2.15 -16.37
C VAL A 28 4.77 3.17 -16.47
N VAL A 29 4.42 3.56 -17.69
CA VAL A 29 3.54 4.71 -17.94
C VAL A 29 2.28 4.24 -18.68
N PHE A 30 1.15 4.86 -18.35
CA PHE A 30 -0.23 4.60 -18.80
C PHE A 30 -1.09 3.58 -18.03
N LYS A 31 -0.96 2.26 -18.18
CA LYS A 31 -1.95 1.34 -17.56
C LYS A 31 -1.89 1.30 -16.03
N PHE A 32 -0.70 1.41 -15.45
CA PHE A 32 -0.53 1.39 -14.00
C PHE A 32 -1.04 2.67 -13.35
N TYR A 33 -0.76 3.83 -13.96
CA TYR A 33 -1.26 5.13 -13.49
C TYR A 33 -2.79 5.15 -13.40
N GLY A 34 -3.50 4.72 -14.45
CA GLY A 34 -4.96 4.61 -14.40
C GLY A 34 -5.48 3.61 -13.35
N TYR A 35 -4.68 2.61 -12.99
CA TYR A 35 -5.04 1.62 -11.97
C TYR A 35 -4.78 2.10 -10.53
N ILE A 36 -3.71 2.85 -10.30
CA ILE A 36 -3.27 3.28 -8.97
C ILE A 36 -3.85 4.64 -8.54
N MET A 37 -4.07 5.57 -9.47
CA MET A 37 -4.66 6.89 -9.19
C MET A 37 -5.94 6.83 -8.34
N PRO A 38 -6.98 6.05 -8.70
CA PRO A 38 -8.18 5.97 -7.87
C PRO A 38 -7.92 5.34 -6.49
N LYS A 39 -6.90 4.48 -6.36
CA LYS A 39 -6.55 3.84 -5.07
C LYS A 39 -5.78 4.80 -4.16
N LEU A 40 -4.96 5.69 -4.73
CA LEU A 40 -4.28 6.74 -3.98
C LEU A 40 -5.28 7.68 -3.31
N GLU A 41 -6.35 8.04 -4.03
CA GLU A 41 -7.46 8.82 -3.47
C GLU A 41 -8.16 8.07 -2.33
N MET A 42 -8.45 6.77 -2.51
CA MET A 42 -9.08 5.94 -1.47
C MET A 42 -8.30 5.93 -0.15
N VAL A 43 -6.96 5.93 -0.23
CA VAL A 43 -6.10 5.93 0.96
C VAL A 43 -5.59 7.31 1.35
N ASN A 44 -6.02 8.39 0.70
CA ASN A 44 -5.57 9.77 0.97
C ASN A 44 -4.03 9.95 0.86
N ILE A 45 -3.44 9.47 -0.23
CA ILE A 45 -2.04 9.73 -0.61
C ILE A 45 -2.01 10.62 -1.86
N LYS A 46 -1.22 11.69 -1.84
CA LYS A 46 -1.07 12.59 -3.01
C LYS A 46 -0.33 11.87 -4.15
N ALA A 47 -0.73 12.10 -5.39
CA ALA A 47 -0.09 11.51 -6.56
C ALA A 47 1.42 11.80 -6.66
N ASP A 48 1.86 12.96 -6.16
CA ASP A 48 3.28 13.34 -6.12
C ASP A 48 4.16 12.35 -5.34
N PHE A 49 3.58 11.55 -4.44
CA PHE A 49 4.29 10.48 -3.73
C PHE A 49 4.80 9.38 -4.65
N LEU A 50 4.17 9.13 -5.79
CA LEU A 50 4.63 8.13 -6.76
C LEU A 50 6.00 8.48 -7.36
N ASN A 51 6.35 9.77 -7.38
CA ASN A 51 7.59 10.27 -7.94
C ASN A 51 8.68 10.51 -6.87
N ARG A 52 8.39 10.23 -5.59
CA ARG A 52 9.30 10.45 -4.47
C ARG A 52 10.00 9.16 -4.06
N ASN A 53 11.21 9.29 -3.53
CA ASN A 53 11.97 8.15 -3.04
C ASN A 53 11.37 7.65 -1.71
N VAL A 54 11.07 6.35 -1.64
CA VAL A 54 10.37 5.70 -0.50
C VAL A 54 11.11 5.86 0.83
N LYS A 55 12.43 6.12 0.81
CA LYS A 55 13.29 6.12 2.00
C LYS A 55 13.49 7.48 2.68
N LYS A 56 13.02 8.60 2.11
CA LYS A 56 13.20 9.94 2.73
C LYS A 56 11.94 10.80 2.64
N GLY A 57 11.46 11.25 3.81
CA GLY A 57 10.44 12.29 3.92
C GLY A 57 8.97 11.83 3.94
N PHE A 58 8.69 10.59 4.38
CA PHE A 58 7.34 10.15 4.76
C PHE A 58 7.14 10.33 6.27
N SER A 59 6.00 10.89 6.67
CA SER A 59 5.53 10.86 8.07
C SER A 59 5.10 9.45 8.49
N GLY A 60 4.89 9.22 9.80
CA GLY A 60 4.36 7.95 10.30
C GLY A 60 3.04 7.57 9.62
N GLY A 61 2.10 8.51 9.54
CA GLY A 61 0.80 8.30 8.90
C GLY A 61 0.90 8.03 7.40
N GLU A 62 1.84 8.67 6.70
CA GLU A 62 2.07 8.43 5.28
C GLU A 62 2.66 7.05 5.01
N LYS A 63 3.58 6.57 5.86
CA LYS A 63 4.10 5.20 5.76
C LYS A 63 2.98 4.19 5.93
N LYS A 64 2.10 4.40 6.90
CA LYS A 64 0.99 3.48 7.17
C LYS A 64 -0.08 3.47 6.09
N ARG A 65 -0.43 4.64 5.55
CA ARG A 65 -1.28 4.71 4.35
C ARG A 65 -0.64 3.99 3.16
N ASN A 66 0.69 4.05 3.02
CA ASN A 66 1.39 3.36 1.94
C ASN A 66 1.37 1.83 2.09
N GLU A 67 1.37 1.31 3.32
CA GLU A 67 1.13 -0.12 3.59
C GLU A 67 -0.30 -0.52 3.17
N ILE A 68 -1.31 0.29 3.50
CA ILE A 68 -2.70 0.07 3.08
C ILE A 68 -2.84 0.17 1.56
N LEU A 69 -2.17 1.13 0.91
CA LEU A 69 -2.16 1.26 -0.54
C LEU A 69 -1.70 -0.02 -1.21
N GLN A 70 -0.65 -0.67 -0.69
CA GLN A 70 -0.15 -1.93 -1.23
C GLN A 70 -1.21 -3.03 -1.15
N ILE A 71 -1.95 -3.12 -0.04
CA ILE A 71 -3.06 -4.07 0.12
C ILE A 71 -4.14 -3.83 -0.95
N VAL A 72 -4.55 -2.56 -1.15
CA VAL A 72 -5.58 -2.19 -2.13
C VAL A 72 -5.11 -2.43 -3.56
N VAL A 73 -3.85 -2.08 -3.88
CA VAL A 73 -3.23 -2.28 -5.20
C VAL A 73 -3.05 -3.76 -5.52
N LEU A 74 -2.79 -4.61 -4.52
CA LEU A 74 -2.67 -6.05 -4.71
C LEU A 74 -4.03 -6.75 -4.78
N GLY A 75 -5.12 -6.07 -4.39
CA GLY A 75 -6.44 -6.69 -4.25
C GLY A 75 -6.40 -7.88 -3.30
N ALA A 76 -5.66 -7.73 -2.19
CA ALA A 76 -5.53 -8.77 -1.19
C ALA A 76 -6.92 -9.14 -0.63
N LYS A 77 -7.15 -10.42 -0.37
CA LYS A 77 -8.37 -10.92 0.30
C LYS A 77 -8.22 -11.03 1.81
N LEU A 78 -6.98 -11.06 2.27
CA LEU A 78 -6.60 -11.11 3.67
C LEU A 78 -5.28 -10.36 3.83
N ALA A 79 -5.17 -9.48 4.81
CA ALA A 79 -3.88 -8.95 5.25
C ALA A 79 -3.71 -9.09 6.74
N ILE A 80 -2.47 -9.31 7.13
CA ILE A 80 -2.01 -9.29 8.51
C ILE A 80 -1.27 -7.97 8.67
N LEU A 81 -1.76 -7.14 9.57
CA LEU A 81 -1.17 -5.84 9.87
C LEU A 81 -0.63 -5.91 11.29
N ASP A 82 0.66 -5.63 11.41
CA ASP A 82 1.35 -5.53 12.68
C ASP A 82 1.49 -4.05 13.06
N GLU A 83 1.27 -3.75 14.34
CA GLU A 83 1.39 -2.40 14.93
C GLU A 83 0.76 -1.30 14.05
N ILE A 84 -0.55 -1.40 13.78
CA ILE A 84 -1.24 -0.48 12.87
C ILE A 84 -1.22 0.99 13.37
N ASP A 85 -1.02 1.16 14.67
CA ASP A 85 -1.05 2.39 15.44
C ASP A 85 0.33 2.96 15.77
N SER A 86 1.43 2.26 15.47
CA SER A 86 2.75 2.69 15.93
C SER A 86 3.26 3.96 15.22
N GLY A 87 3.74 4.90 16.03
CA GLY A 87 4.28 6.18 15.54
C GLY A 87 3.22 7.12 14.96
N LEU A 88 1.93 6.89 15.23
CA LEU A 88 0.81 7.76 14.87
C LEU A 88 0.29 8.51 16.10
N ASP A 89 -0.03 9.78 15.92
CA ASP A 89 -0.91 10.49 16.85
C ASP A 89 -2.38 10.09 16.60
N VAL A 90 -3.29 10.53 17.49
CA VAL A 90 -4.71 10.18 17.43
C VAL A 90 -5.35 10.63 16.12
N ASP A 91 -4.94 11.78 15.59
CA ASP A 91 -5.46 12.34 14.34
C ASP A 91 -4.99 11.51 13.13
N ALA A 92 -3.71 11.15 13.09
CA ALA A 92 -3.12 10.31 12.07
C ALA A 92 -3.71 8.89 12.09
N LEU A 93 -3.95 8.32 13.28
CA LEU A 93 -4.63 7.04 13.43
C LEU A 93 -6.05 7.10 12.87
N ARG A 94 -6.79 8.18 13.16
CA ARG A 94 -8.14 8.38 12.63
C ARG A 94 -8.15 8.50 11.11
N ASP A 95 -7.15 9.16 10.54
CA ASP A 95 -6.99 9.34 9.09
C ASP A 95 -6.55 8.07 8.36
N VAL A 96 -5.85 7.16 9.03
CA VAL A 96 -5.47 5.83 8.50
C VAL A 96 -6.64 4.84 8.62
N SER A 97 -7.38 4.92 9.73
CA SER A 97 -8.47 3.99 10.05
C SER A 97 -9.66 4.11 9.10
N LYS A 98 -10.03 5.34 8.68
CA LYS A 98 -11.15 5.57 7.77
C LYS A 98 -10.95 4.85 6.41
N PRO A 99 -9.86 5.08 5.65
CA PRO A 99 -9.57 4.32 4.44
C PRO A 99 -9.54 2.81 4.63
N LEU A 100 -8.96 2.34 5.74
CA LEU A 100 -8.87 0.91 6.03
C LEU A 100 -10.27 0.29 6.17
N ALA A 101 -11.16 0.95 6.91
CA ALA A 101 -12.55 0.53 7.08
C ALA A 101 -13.33 0.57 5.76
N TYR A 102 -13.17 1.61 4.96
CA TYR A 102 -13.80 1.67 3.62
C TYR A 102 -13.31 0.56 2.69
N THR A 103 -12.01 0.30 2.71
CA THR A 103 -11.38 -0.77 1.91
C THR A 103 -11.91 -2.14 2.33
N PHE A 104 -12.02 -2.39 3.64
CA PHE A 104 -12.59 -3.61 4.21
C PHE A 104 -14.01 -3.87 3.70
N LEU A 105 -14.88 -2.84 3.78
CA LEU A 105 -16.29 -2.96 3.38
C LEU A 105 -16.49 -3.14 1.87
N LEU A 106 -15.65 -2.51 1.04
CA LEU A 106 -15.80 -2.53 -0.41
C LEU A 106 -15.19 -3.77 -1.08
N LEU A 107 -14.17 -4.38 -0.47
CA LEU A 107 -13.39 -5.46 -1.11
C LEU A 107 -13.66 -6.86 -0.55
N ASP A 108 -14.62 -7.04 0.38
CA ASP A 108 -14.87 -8.31 1.09
C ASP A 108 -13.55 -8.89 1.64
N PHE A 109 -12.82 -8.01 2.31
CA PHE A 109 -11.41 -8.19 2.66
C PHE A 109 -11.27 -8.46 4.15
N GLY A 110 -10.56 -9.53 4.55
CA GLY A 110 -10.27 -9.82 5.95
C GLY A 110 -9.04 -9.05 6.46
N ILE A 111 -9.11 -8.53 7.69
CA ILE A 111 -7.96 -7.93 8.38
C ILE A 111 -7.71 -8.69 9.67
N LEU A 112 -6.46 -9.12 9.87
CA LEU A 112 -5.97 -9.60 11.15
C LEU A 112 -5.00 -8.55 11.71
N LEU A 113 -5.38 -7.93 12.82
CA LEU A 113 -4.53 -6.97 13.53
C LEU A 113 -3.78 -7.71 14.64
N PHE A 114 -2.45 -7.59 14.65
CA PHE A 114 -1.63 -7.97 15.79
C PHE A 114 -1.23 -6.73 16.57
N TRP A 115 -1.38 -6.81 17.89
CA TRP A 115 -0.82 -5.87 18.84
C TRP A 115 0.12 -6.67 19.73
N MET A 116 1.42 -6.37 19.70
CA MET A 116 2.37 -7.00 20.59
C MET A 116 2.17 -6.40 21.98
N LEU A 117 1.36 -7.08 22.80
CA LEU A 117 1.37 -6.91 24.25
C LEU A 117 2.70 -7.47 24.77
N LEU A 118 3.72 -6.62 24.83
CA LEU A 118 4.88 -6.79 25.69
C LEU A 118 4.85 -5.74 26.80
#